data_AF-A0A9E2G779-F1
#
_entry.id   AF-A0A9E2G779-F1
#
_cell.length_a   1.000
_cell.length_b   1.000
_cell.length_c   1.000
_cell.angle_alpha   90.00
_cell.angle_beta   90.00
_cell.angle_gamma   90.00
#
_symmetry.space_group_name_H-M   'P 1'
#
loop_
_entity.id
_entity.type
_entity.pdbx_description
1 polymer ?
#
loop_
_entity_poly.entity_id
_entity_poly.type
_entity_poly.pdbx_seq_one_letter_code
_entity_poly.pdbx_strand_id
1 'polypeptide(L)'
;DEPSALDNKTFLEHLKQLKAGQSIDMPQYDFGTHTDKRDTIRVHSAPVIIVEGILILTDPEIRKLFDLTVFVDVKPDIRLARRLERDVGERDRTWEESINQYLVSAGPMHDKYVEPGKEFADIIINNNGDEVDLKNSIITLQARIKEILGLCN
;
A
#
# COMPACT_ATOMS: atom_id res chain seq x y z
N ASP A 1 2.97 3.80 -12.12
CA ASP A 1 3.07 4.25 -10.72
C ASP A 1 3.23 5.76 -10.64
N GLU A 2 2.24 6.52 -11.12
CA GLU A 2 2.23 7.98 -11.04
C GLU A 2 1.01 8.43 -10.21
N PRO A 3 1.17 9.33 -9.22
CA PRO A 3 0.04 9.74 -8.37
C PRO A 3 -1.15 10.30 -9.14
N SER A 4 -0.91 11.00 -10.25
CA SER A 4 -1.97 11.58 -11.09
C SER A 4 -2.81 10.54 -11.83
N ALA A 5 -2.34 9.30 -11.94
CA ALA A 5 -3.08 8.21 -12.57
C ALA A 5 -4.11 7.57 -11.63
N LEU A 6 -4.12 7.93 -10.34
CA LEU A 6 -5.04 7.38 -9.35
C LEU A 6 -6.33 8.22 -9.27
N ASP A 7 -7.46 7.55 -9.14
CA ASP A 7 -8.72 8.20 -8.77
C ASP A 7 -8.77 8.47 -7.24
N ASN A 8 -7.92 9.40 -6.80
CA ASN A 8 -7.86 9.82 -5.41
C ASN A 8 -9.17 10.45 -4.93
N LYS A 9 -9.99 10.98 -5.84
CA LYS A 9 -11.27 11.58 -5.47
C LYS A 9 -12.24 10.51 -4.96
N THR A 10 -12.52 9.50 -5.78
CA THR A 10 -13.41 8.39 -5.38
C THR A 10 -12.86 7.66 -4.16
N PHE A 11 -11.54 7.43 -4.13
CA PHE A 11 -10.88 6.79 -2.99
C PHE A 11 -11.05 7.60 -1.69
N LEU A 12 -10.84 8.92 -1.73
CA LEU A 12 -11.04 9.81 -0.58
C LEU A 12 -12.51 9.80 -0.10
N GLU A 13 -13.47 9.81 -1.01
CA GLU A 13 -14.90 9.72 -0.69
C GLU A 13 -15.24 8.39 0.00
N HIS A 14 -14.69 7.29 -0.49
CA HIS A 14 -14.84 5.96 0.10
C HIS A 14 -14.21 5.86 1.49
N LEU A 15 -13.00 6.40 1.70
CA LEU A 15 -12.37 6.44 3.02
C LEU A 15 -13.20 7.23 4.04
N LYS A 16 -13.78 8.37 3.63
CA LYS A 16 -14.67 9.17 4.49
C LYS A 16 -15.93 8.40 4.88
N GLN A 17 -16.55 7.69 3.94
CA GLN A 17 -17.72 6.84 4.21
C GLN A 17 -17.39 5.72 5.20
N LEU A 18 -16.29 5.00 4.96
CA LEU A 18 -15.82 3.93 5.84
C LEU A 18 -15.53 4.44 7.26
N LYS A 19 -14.85 5.58 7.40
CA LYS A 19 -14.58 6.21 8.71
C LYS A 19 -15.87 6.67 9.41
N ALA A 20 -16.92 6.98 8.65
CA ALA A 20 -18.25 7.31 9.17
C ALA A 20 -19.12 6.07 9.48
N GLY A 21 -18.58 4.85 9.41
CA GLY A 21 -19.32 3.62 9.67
C GLY A 21 -20.23 3.19 8.54
N GLN A 22 -20.01 3.69 7.32
CA GLN A 22 -20.78 3.33 6.14
C GLN A 22 -19.99 2.35 5.27
N SER A 23 -20.67 1.33 4.76
CA SER A 23 -20.07 0.37 3.82
C SER A 23 -20.08 0.94 2.39
N ILE A 24 -19.07 0.60 1.61
CA ILE A 24 -18.85 1.09 0.24
C ILE A 24 -18.89 -0.03 -0.79
N ASP A 25 -19.10 0.31 -2.06
CA ASP A 25 -18.95 -0.60 -3.18
C ASP A 25 -17.65 -0.27 -3.92
N MET A 26 -16.59 -1.01 -3.60
CA MET A 26 -15.25 -0.73 -4.11
C MET A 26 -15.10 -1.25 -5.55
N PRO A 27 -14.68 -0.41 -6.51
CA PRO A 27 -14.39 -0.86 -7.87
C PRO A 27 -13.22 -1.84 -7.87
N GLN A 28 -13.24 -2.80 -8.80
CA GLN A 28 -12.12 -3.73 -8.98
C GLN A 28 -11.31 -3.34 -10.20
N TYR A 29 -9.98 -3.37 -10.10
CA TYR A 29 -9.08 -3.14 -11.22
C TYR A 29 -8.61 -4.48 -11.82
N ASP A 30 -8.64 -4.57 -13.15
CA ASP A 30 -8.12 -5.72 -13.90
C ASP A 30 -6.70 -5.43 -14.39
N PHE A 31 -5.72 -6.11 -13.81
CA PHE A 31 -4.31 -5.93 -14.16
C PHE A 31 -3.91 -6.53 -15.51
N GLY A 32 -4.70 -7.45 -16.09
CA GLY A 32 -4.43 -8.00 -17.42
C GLY A 32 -4.84 -7.03 -18.51
N THR A 33 -6.04 -6.47 -18.38
CA THR A 33 -6.60 -5.52 -19.36
C THR A 33 -6.28 -4.06 -19.06
N HIS A 34 -5.76 -3.76 -17.87
CA HIS A 34 -5.49 -2.40 -17.39
C HIS A 34 -6.75 -1.51 -17.38
N THR A 35 -7.88 -2.08 -16.96
CA THR A 35 -9.18 -1.38 -16.92
C THR A 35 -9.94 -1.67 -15.63
N ASP A 36 -10.86 -0.78 -15.27
CA ASP A 36 -11.81 -1.03 -14.20
C ASP A 36 -12.85 -2.07 -14.63
N LYS A 37 -13.10 -3.05 -13.75
CA LYS A 37 -14.21 -3.99 -13.91
C LYS A 37 -15.51 -3.28 -13.58
N ARG A 38 -16.59 -3.72 -14.22
CA ARG A 38 -17.95 -3.27 -13.89
C ARG A 38 -18.41 -3.74 -12.51
N ASP A 39 -17.85 -4.86 -12.04
CA ASP A 39 -18.22 -5.46 -10.77
C ASP A 39 -17.50 -4.79 -9.61
N THR A 40 -18.24 -4.52 -8.53
CA THR A 40 -17.72 -3.98 -7.29
C THR A 40 -17.66 -5.05 -6.20
N ILE A 41 -16.84 -4.81 -5.17
CA ILE A 41 -16.84 -5.61 -3.93
C ILE A 41 -17.42 -4.76 -2.83
N ARG A 42 -18.40 -5.30 -2.10
CA ARG A 42 -18.93 -4.65 -0.89
C ARG A 42 -17.86 -4.70 0.19
N VAL A 43 -17.36 -3.53 0.61
CA VAL A 43 -16.46 -3.41 1.75
C VAL A 43 -17.25 -2.88 2.92
N HIS A 44 -17.35 -3.70 3.97
CA HIS A 44 -18.03 -3.33 5.20
C HIS A 44 -17.16 -2.39 6.03
N SER A 45 -17.79 -1.40 6.66
CA SER A 45 -17.13 -0.62 7.71
C SER A 45 -16.78 -1.53 8.88
N ALA A 46 -15.60 -1.32 9.47
CA ALA A 46 -15.11 -2.08 10.61
C ALA A 46 -14.41 -1.15 11.62
N PRO A 47 -14.24 -1.56 12.88
CA PRO A 47 -13.49 -0.79 13.86
C PRO A 47 -12.03 -0.54 13.44
N VAL A 48 -11.46 -1.43 12.63
CA VAL A 48 -10.13 -1.30 12.03
C VAL A 48 -10.25 -1.59 10.54
N ILE A 49 -9.73 -0.68 9.72
CA ILE A 49 -9.67 -0.83 8.27
C ILE A 49 -8.21 -0.68 7.86
N ILE A 50 -7.70 -1.67 7.14
CA ILE A 50 -6.35 -1.65 6.59
C ILE A 50 -6.46 -1.20 5.14
N VAL A 51 -5.66 -0.20 4.79
CA VAL A 51 -5.61 0.37 3.45
C VAL A 51 -4.18 0.21 2.95
N GLU A 52 -4.00 -0.49 1.83
CA GLU A 52 -2.68 -0.82 1.29
C GLU A 52 -2.47 -0.34 -0.15
N GLY A 53 -1.25 0.06 -0.47
CA GLY A 53 -0.92 0.66 -1.76
C GLY A 53 0.36 1.49 -1.72
N ILE A 54 1.12 1.44 -2.82
CA ILE A 54 2.46 2.03 -2.92
C ILE A 54 2.48 3.58 -2.91
N LEU A 55 1.37 4.24 -3.24
CA LEU A 55 1.30 5.71 -3.38
C LEU A 55 0.36 6.37 -2.35
N ILE A 56 -0.17 5.61 -1.38
CA ILE A 56 -1.20 6.10 -0.44
C ILE A 56 -0.73 7.32 0.35
N LEU A 57 0.56 7.41 0.68
CA LEU A 57 1.11 8.49 1.48
C LEU A 57 1.47 9.75 0.65
N THR A 58 1.25 9.73 -0.66
CA THR A 58 1.59 10.89 -1.52
C THR A 58 0.60 12.04 -1.41
N ASP A 59 -0.66 11.75 -1.07
CA ASP A 59 -1.74 12.74 -1.01
C ASP A 59 -1.98 13.22 0.44
N PRO A 60 -1.78 14.52 0.75
CA PRO A 60 -2.00 15.05 2.09
C PRO A 60 -3.43 14.91 2.61
N GLU A 61 -4.44 14.98 1.74
CA GLU A 61 -5.85 14.90 2.16
C GLU A 61 -6.25 13.47 2.54
N ILE A 62 -5.72 12.49 1.81
CA ILE A 62 -5.86 11.07 2.17
C ILE A 62 -5.14 10.79 3.49
N ARG A 63 -3.90 11.28 3.65
CA ARG A 63 -3.11 11.06 4.88
C ARG A 63 -3.81 11.53 6.15
N LYS A 64 -4.51 12.66 6.09
CA LYS A 64 -5.28 13.21 7.24
C LYS A 64 -6.39 12.29 7.74
N LEU A 65 -6.81 11.30 6.96
CA LEU A 65 -7.86 10.36 7.36
C LEU A 65 -7.33 9.16 8.14
N PHE A 66 -6.02 8.86 8.05
CA PHE A 66 -5.43 7.72 8.76
C PHE A 66 -5.12 8.06 10.21
N ASP A 67 -5.48 7.13 11.10
CA ASP A 67 -5.16 7.22 12.52
C ASP A 67 -3.76 6.64 12.83
N LEU A 68 -3.22 5.82 11.92
CA LEU A 68 -1.87 5.25 11.96
C LEU A 68 -1.37 4.99 10.54
N THR A 69 -0.18 5.47 10.20
CA THR A 69 0.47 5.20 8.91
C THR A 69 1.71 4.31 9.06
N VAL A 70 1.88 3.39 8.11
CA VAL A 70 3.00 2.43 8.11
C VAL A 70 3.70 2.45 6.75
N PHE A 71 5.03 2.49 6.75
CA PHE A 71 5.84 2.28 5.55
C PHE A 71 6.67 1.01 5.71
N VAL A 72 6.56 0.09 4.75
CA VAL A 72 7.37 -1.14 4.74
C VAL A 72 8.60 -0.90 3.88
N ASP A 73 9.74 -0.77 4.55
CA ASP A 73 11.03 -0.48 3.92
C ASP A 73 11.80 -1.75 3.58
N VAL A 74 12.22 -1.84 2.31
CA VAL A 74 12.94 -2.99 1.76
C VAL A 74 13.96 -2.48 0.75
N LYS A 75 15.18 -2.99 0.82
CA LYS A 75 16.28 -2.65 -0.08
C LYS A 75 15.88 -2.90 -1.55
N PRO A 76 16.35 -2.07 -2.49
CA PRO A 76 15.97 -2.16 -3.91
C PRO A 76 16.28 -3.52 -4.55
N ASP A 77 17.39 -4.15 -4.20
CA ASP A 77 17.81 -5.47 -4.69
C ASP A 77 16.84 -6.59 -4.28
N ILE A 78 16.43 -6.60 -3.01
CA ILE A 78 15.45 -7.55 -2.47
C ILE A 78 14.08 -7.32 -3.14
N ARG A 79 13.66 -6.05 -3.29
CA ARG A 79 12.40 -5.71 -3.99
C ARG A 79 12.42 -6.18 -5.44
N LEU A 80 13.52 -5.94 -6.16
CA LEU A 80 13.69 -6.36 -7.55
C LEU A 80 13.67 -7.89 -7.66
N ALA A 81 14.38 -8.62 -6.80
CA ALA A 81 14.38 -10.08 -6.80
C ALA A 81 12.96 -10.66 -6.62
N ARG A 82 12.25 -10.22 -5.58
CA ARG A 82 10.85 -10.64 -5.31
C ARG A 82 9.92 -10.28 -6.46
N ARG A 83 10.12 -9.10 -7.06
CA ARG A 83 9.33 -8.68 -8.22
C ARG A 83 9.55 -9.60 -9.42
N LEU A 84 10.80 -9.98 -9.69
CA LEU A 84 11.12 -10.82 -10.83
C LEU A 84 10.55 -12.22 -10.64
N GLU A 85 10.70 -12.81 -9.44
CA GLU A 85 10.08 -14.08 -9.09
C GLU A 85 8.55 -14.06 -9.31
N ARG A 86 7.88 -13.01 -8.83
CA ARG A 86 6.43 -12.84 -9.01
C ARG A 86 6.04 -12.63 -10.47
N ASP A 87 6.70 -11.72 -11.17
CA ASP A 87 6.33 -11.35 -12.54
C ASP A 87 6.52 -12.56 -13.49
N VAL A 88 7.56 -13.37 -13.28
CA VAL A 88 7.83 -14.59 -14.06
C VAL A 88 6.96 -15.76 -13.64
N GLY A 89 6.72 -15.94 -12.33
CA GLY A 89 5.96 -17.08 -11.81
C GLY A 89 4.45 -16.94 -11.87
N GLU A 90 3.92 -15.71 -11.84
CA GLU A 90 2.49 -15.46 -11.64
C GLU A 90 1.85 -14.58 -12.72
N ARG A 91 2.65 -13.87 -13.54
CA ARG A 91 2.15 -12.84 -14.47
C ARG A 91 2.54 -13.05 -15.93
N ASP A 92 3.04 -14.24 -16.27
CA ASP A 92 3.45 -14.63 -17.63
C ASP A 92 4.39 -13.61 -18.31
N ARG A 93 5.32 -13.01 -17.55
CA ARG A 93 6.35 -12.09 -18.08
C ARG A 93 7.71 -12.75 -18.15
N THR A 94 8.54 -12.34 -19.10
CA THR A 94 9.94 -12.75 -19.09
C THR A 94 10.76 -11.92 -18.10
N TRP A 95 11.97 -12.42 -17.76
CA TRP A 95 12.92 -11.67 -16.94
C TRP A 95 13.28 -10.33 -17.59
N GLU A 96 13.51 -10.33 -18.91
CA GLU A 96 13.87 -9.13 -19.67
C GLU A 96 12.77 -8.07 -19.63
N GLU A 97 11.51 -8.47 -19.80
CA GLU A 97 10.36 -7.55 -19.73
C GLU A 97 10.22 -6.92 -18.35
N SER A 98 10.35 -7.74 -17.29
CA SER A 98 10.22 -7.26 -15.92
C SER A 98 11.37 -6.34 -15.51
N ILE A 99 12.63 -6.68 -15.87
CA ILE A 99 13.81 -5.82 -15.66
C ILE A 99 13.64 -4.51 -16.42
N ASN A 100 13.28 -4.55 -17.71
CA ASN A 100 13.11 -3.34 -18.50
C ASN A 100 12.04 -2.41 -17.90
N GLN A 101 10.90 -2.96 -17.49
CA GLN A 101 9.86 -2.16 -16.83
C GLN A 101 10.34 -1.60 -15.47
N TYR A 102 11.18 -2.33 -14.72
CA TYR A 102 11.79 -1.81 -13.51
C TYR A 102 12.67 -0.60 -13.77
N LEU A 103 13.61 -0.73 -14.71
CA LEU A 103 14.58 0.31 -15.01
C LEU A 103 13.95 1.56 -15.62
N VAL A 104 12.96 1.38 -16.51
CA VAL A 104 12.32 2.49 -17.23
C VAL A 104 11.21 3.17 -16.42
N SER A 105 10.57 2.45 -15.49
CA SER A 105 9.38 2.96 -14.79
C SER A 105 9.40 2.70 -13.30
N ALA A 106 9.28 1.45 -12.83
CA ALA A 106 8.97 1.20 -11.43
C ALA A 106 10.04 1.72 -10.45
N GLY A 107 11.33 1.60 -10.80
CA GLY A 107 12.44 2.13 -10.00
C GLY A 107 12.41 3.66 -9.93
N PRO A 108 12.51 4.37 -11.08
CA PRO A 108 12.45 5.84 -11.09
C PRO A 108 11.20 6.42 -10.42
N MET A 109 10.03 5.79 -10.61
CA MET A 109 8.79 6.26 -10.00
C MET A 109 8.72 5.97 -8.50
N HIS A 110 9.33 4.87 -8.05
CA HIS A 110 9.51 4.61 -6.63
C HIS A 110 10.35 5.70 -5.97
N ASP A 111 11.53 6.00 -6.52
CA ASP A 111 12.42 7.03 -5.98
C ASP A 111 11.75 8.41 -5.96
N LYS A 112 10.94 8.70 -6.99
CA LYS A 112 10.27 9.99 -7.14
C LYS A 112 9.04 10.17 -6.25
N TYR A 113 8.26 9.12 -6.02
CA TYR A 113 6.93 9.24 -5.40
C TYR A 113 6.69 8.33 -4.22
N VAL A 114 7.23 7.10 -4.22
CA VAL A 114 6.99 6.13 -3.14
C VAL A 114 7.93 6.39 -1.97
N GLU A 115 9.24 6.47 -2.22
CA GLU A 115 10.26 6.64 -1.17
C GLU A 115 10.06 7.92 -0.34
N PRO A 116 9.72 9.10 -0.91
CA PRO A 116 9.42 10.28 -0.11
C PRO A 116 8.26 10.07 0.87
N GLY A 117 7.27 9.23 0.53
CA GLY A 117 6.14 8.92 1.39
C GLY A 117 6.52 8.35 2.75
N LYS A 118 7.71 7.75 2.87
CA LYS A 118 8.29 7.25 4.12
C LYS A 118 8.42 8.34 5.20
N GLU A 119 8.60 9.60 4.82
CA GLU A 119 8.70 10.72 5.77
C GLU A 119 7.40 10.99 6.53
N PHE A 120 6.26 10.51 5.99
CA PHE A 120 4.94 10.68 6.56
C PHE A 120 4.43 9.44 7.32
N ALA A 121 5.28 8.42 7.50
CA ALA A 121 4.92 7.20 8.22
C ALA A 121 5.15 7.34 9.72
N ASP A 122 4.15 6.97 10.53
CA ASP A 122 4.31 6.88 11.98
C ASP A 122 5.25 5.73 12.38
N ILE A 123 5.20 4.63 11.62
CA ILE A 123 6.01 3.44 11.83
C ILE A 123 6.67 3.02 10.52
N ILE A 124 7.98 2.76 10.58
CA ILE A 124 8.72 2.13 9.49
C ILE A 124 9.01 0.68 9.88
N ILE A 125 8.56 -0.26 9.06
CA ILE A 125 8.83 -1.69 9.22
C ILE A 125 9.94 -2.08 8.25
N ASN A 126 11.07 -2.50 8.78
CA ASN A 126 12.16 -3.04 7.98
C ASN A 126 11.86 -4.51 7.64
N ASN A 127 11.77 -4.82 6.34
CA ASN A 127 11.53 -6.19 5.86
C ASN A 127 12.66 -6.68 4.94
N ASN A 128 13.90 -6.45 5.38
CA ASN A 128 15.12 -6.89 4.70
C ASN A 128 15.56 -8.32 5.06
N GLY A 129 14.72 -9.10 5.75
CA GLY A 129 14.98 -10.51 6.08
C GLY A 129 15.41 -10.78 7.52
N ASP A 130 15.44 -9.78 8.40
CA ASP A 130 15.64 -9.98 9.84
C ASP A 130 14.31 -10.32 10.52
N GLU A 131 14.19 -11.57 11.00
CA GLU A 131 12.98 -12.07 11.64
C GLU A 131 12.71 -11.39 12.99
N VAL A 132 13.76 -10.97 13.71
CA VAL A 132 13.63 -10.31 15.01
C VAL A 132 13.10 -8.89 14.82
N ASP A 133 13.65 -8.15 13.86
CA ASP A 133 13.18 -6.80 13.54
C ASP A 133 11.71 -6.81 13.09
N LEU A 134 11.33 -7.78 12.26
CA LEU A 134 9.94 -7.93 11.81
C LEU A 134 9.00 -8.23 12.99
N LYS A 135 9.39 -9.15 13.89
CA LYS A 135 8.62 -9.47 15.10
C LYS A 135 8.43 -8.25 16.00
N ASN A 136 9.50 -7.50 16.25
CA ASN A 136 9.46 -6.28 17.06
C ASN A 136 8.55 -5.21 16.43
N SER A 137 8.61 -5.08 15.11
CA SER A 137 7.74 -4.16 14.35
C SER A 137 6.26 -4.53 14.47
N ILE A 138 5.93 -5.83 14.39
CA ILE A 138 4.56 -6.32 14.56
C ILE A 138 4.05 -6.06 15.99
N ILE A 139 4.87 -6.31 17.01
CA ILE A 139 4.52 -6.02 18.41
C ILE A 139 4.21 -4.53 18.60
N THR A 140 5.04 -3.67 17.99
CA THR A 140 4.86 -2.21 18.04
C THR A 140 3.56 -1.79 17.36
N LEU A 141 3.29 -2.31 16.17
CA LEU A 141 2.04 -2.07 15.45
C LEU A 141 0.82 -2.49 16.25
N GLN A 142 0.86 -3.68 16.87
CA GLN A 142 -0.22 -4.18 17.73
C GLN A 142 -0.45 -3.27 18.94
N ALA A 143 0.61 -2.80 19.59
CA ALA A 143 0.50 -1.89 20.73
C ALA A 143 -0.14 -0.55 20.32
N ARG A 144 0.30 0.03 19.20
CA ARG A 144 -0.23 1.29 18.68
C ARG A 144 -1.70 1.19 18.27
N ILE A 145 -2.10 0.09 17.61
CA ILE A 145 -3.51 -0.15 17.27
C ILE A 145 -4.37 -0.25 18.55
N LYS A 146 -3.90 -0.97 19.58
CA LYS A 146 -4.64 -1.09 20.86
C LYS A 146 -4.78 0.26 21.56
N GLU A 147 -3.73 1.08 21.55
CA GLU A 147 -3.74 2.43 22.11
C GLU A 147 -4.78 3.32 21.43
N ILE A 148 -4.79 3.34 20.09
CA ILE A 148 -5.75 4.12 19.29
C ILE A 148 -7.20 3.68 19.56
N LEU A 149 -7.41 2.37 19.70
CA LEU A 149 -8.73 1.82 20.01
C LEU A 149 -9.15 1.97 21.49
N GLY A 150 -8.27 2.50 22.35
CA GLY A 150 -8.53 2.60 23.79
C GLY A 150 -8.61 1.25 24.50
N LEU A 151 -7.95 0.21 23.97
CA LEU A 151 -7.93 -1.16 24.49
C LEU A 151 -6.75 -1.46 25.44
N CYS A 152 -6.05 -0.42 25.90
CA CYS A 152 -4.98 -0.57 26.87
C CYS A 152 -5.58 -0.74 28.29
N ASN A 153 -5.31 -1.88 28.93
CA ASN A 153 -5.49 -2.07 30.37
C ASN A 153 -4.28 -1.53 31.14
#